data_AF-A0A5J4NH06-F1
#
_entry.id   AF-A0A5J4NH06-F1
#
_cell.length_a   1.000
_cell.length_b   1.000
_cell.length_c   1.000
_cell.angle_alpha   90.00
_cell.angle_beta   90.00
_cell.angle_gamma   90.00
#
_symmetry.space_group_name_H-M   'P 1'
#
loop_
_entity.id
_entity.type
_entity.pdbx_description
1 polymer ?
#
loop_
_entity_poly.entity_id
_entity_poly.type
_entity_poly.pdbx_seq_one_letter_code
_entity_poly.pdbx_strand_id
1 'polypeptide(L)'
;LPIMEYLEETRPSMGCSLLPKDPVRRAILRKLSEIINSGIQPLQNLSVTRHLPPDIPRDQWAAHWIQRGFNAFEAELQKVSGNYCVGDELSMANICLVPQVYNAHREEIFLRRVDAWNFV
;
A
#
# COMPACT_ATOMS: atom_id res chain seq x y z
N LEU A 1 -7.92 2.36 6.80
CA LEU A 1 -7.11 1.86 7.95
C LEU A 1 -7.91 1.66 9.25
N PRO A 2 -8.76 2.59 9.73
CA PRO A 2 -9.40 2.48 11.05
C PRO A 2 -10.21 1.22 11.30
N ILE A 3 -10.85 0.67 10.26
CA ILE A 3 -11.59 -0.60 10.37
C ILE A 3 -10.65 -1.76 10.71
N MET A 4 -9.44 -1.83 10.13
CA MET A 4 -8.47 -2.87 10.48
C MET A 4 -7.96 -2.72 11.92
N GLU A 5 -7.73 -1.49 12.38
CA GLU A 5 -7.38 -1.21 13.78
C GLU A 5 -8.49 -1.67 14.74
N TYR A 6 -9.75 -1.37 14.41
CA TYR A 6 -10.90 -1.83 15.18
C TYR A 6 -10.99 -3.37 15.24
N LEU A 7 -10.70 -4.06 14.13
CA LEU A 7 -10.67 -5.52 14.11
C LEU A 7 -9.56 -6.06 15.02
N GLU A 8 -8.38 -5.44 15.00
CA GLU A 8 -7.27 -5.79 15.88
C GLU A 8 -7.61 -5.59 17.36
N GLU A 9 -8.30 -4.49 17.70
CA GLU A 9 -8.72 -4.17 19.07
C GLU A 9 -9.81 -5.12 19.59
N THR A 10 -10.76 -5.49 18.72
CA THR A 10 -11.97 -6.22 19.14
C THR A 10 -11.90 -7.73 18.94
N ARG A 11 -10.96 -8.22 18.11
CA ARG A 11 -10.83 -9.64 17.78
C ARG A 11 -9.38 -10.17 17.91
N PRO A 12 -8.64 -9.86 18.99
CA PRO A 12 -7.22 -10.21 19.11
C PRO A 12 -6.94 -11.73 19.16
N SER A 13 -7.94 -12.56 19.45
CA SER A 13 -7.82 -14.03 19.50
C SER A 13 -8.32 -14.74 18.24
N MET A 14 -8.78 -13.99 17.23
CA MET A 14 -9.36 -14.57 16.00
C MET A 14 -8.43 -14.35 14.81
N GLY A 15 -7.54 -15.31 14.58
CA GLY A 15 -6.63 -15.33 13.43
C GLY A 15 -5.25 -14.74 13.72
N CYS A 16 -4.57 -14.31 12.65
CA CYS A 16 -3.25 -13.71 12.72
C CYS A 16 -3.38 -12.20 12.99
N SER A 17 -2.67 -11.71 14.01
CA SER A 17 -2.59 -10.28 14.32
C SER A 17 -2.00 -9.52 13.14
N LEU A 18 -2.60 -8.39 12.78
CA LEU A 18 -2.13 -7.56 11.67
C LEU A 18 -1.06 -6.56 12.08
N LEU A 19 -0.74 -6.52 13.38
CA LEU A 19 0.20 -5.60 13.99
C LEU A 19 1.21 -6.34 14.87
N PRO A 20 2.53 -6.18 14.63
CA PRO A 20 3.55 -6.76 15.49
C PRO A 20 3.45 -6.18 16.90
N LYS A 21 4.01 -6.92 17.87
CA LYS A 21 4.05 -6.46 19.28
C LYS A 21 4.98 -5.27 19.48
N ASP A 22 6.05 -5.19 18.70
CA ASP A 22 7.05 -4.12 18.79
C ASP A 22 6.48 -2.76 18.35
N PRO A 23 6.47 -1.72 19.23
CA PRO A 23 5.90 -0.42 18.92
C PRO A 23 6.56 0.29 17.73
N VAL A 24 7.86 0.09 17.51
CA VAL A 24 8.59 0.72 16.39
C VAL A 24 8.13 0.09 15.07
N ARG A 25 8.04 -1.24 14.99
CA ARG A 25 7.51 -1.95 13.83
C ARG A 25 6.04 -1.60 13.57
N ARG A 26 5.23 -1.39 14.63
CA ARG A 26 3.85 -0.88 14.50
C ARG A 26 3.80 0.51 13.85
N ALA A 27 4.71 1.41 14.20
CA ALA A 27 4.78 2.72 13.56
C ALA A 27 5.20 2.61 12.09
N ILE A 28 6.18 1.75 11.79
CA ILE A 28 6.68 1.56 10.43
C ILE A 28 5.62 0.94 9.52
N LEU A 29 4.90 -0.11 9.95
CA LEU A 29 3.86 -0.70 9.11
C LEU A 29 2.73 0.31 8.85
N ARG A 30 2.36 1.14 9.83
CA ARG A 30 1.34 2.19 9.64
C ARG A 30 1.82 3.23 8.65
N LYS A 31 3.10 3.62 8.70
CA LYS A 31 3.71 4.49 7.69
C LYS A 31 3.59 3.89 6.29
N LEU A 32 3.97 2.61 6.11
CA LEU A 32 3.84 1.90 4.84
C LEU A 32 2.38 1.84 4.36
N SER A 33 1.45 1.48 5.25
CA SER A 33 0.02 1.48 4.96
C SER A 33 -0.48 2.86 4.54
N GLU A 34 -0.04 3.94 5.18
CA GLU A 34 -0.47 5.30 4.85
C GLU A 34 0.11 5.81 3.54
N ILE A 35 1.35 5.45 3.19
CA ILE A 35 1.90 5.76 1.85
C ILE A 35 0.92 5.30 0.76
N ILE A 36 0.29 4.14 0.94
CA ILE A 36 -0.73 3.64 0.01
C ILE A 36 -2.08 4.32 0.26
N ASN A 37 -2.61 4.24 1.49
CA ASN A 37 -3.98 4.63 1.85
C ASN A 37 -4.25 6.12 1.64
N SER A 38 -3.31 7.00 1.97
CA SER A 38 -3.44 8.45 1.80
C SER A 38 -2.55 8.99 0.68
N GLY A 39 -1.38 8.39 0.46
CA GLY A 39 -0.38 8.90 -0.49
C GLY A 39 -0.55 8.45 -1.94
N ILE A 40 -1.29 7.37 -2.22
CA ILE A 40 -1.52 6.84 -3.58
C ILE A 40 -3.02 6.77 -3.90
N GLN A 41 -3.76 5.95 -3.16
CA GLN A 41 -5.11 5.52 -3.55
C GLN A 41 -6.10 6.67 -3.78
N PRO A 42 -6.13 7.74 -2.96
CA PRO A 42 -7.09 8.82 -3.16
C PRO A 42 -6.88 9.56 -4.48
N LEU A 43 -5.63 9.69 -4.93
CA LEU A 43 -5.28 10.47 -6.12
C LEU A 43 -5.69 9.78 -7.43
N GLN A 44 -5.77 8.45 -7.42
CA GLN A 44 -6.27 7.66 -8.55
C GLN A 44 -7.75 7.27 -8.42
N ASN A 45 -8.44 7.70 -7.35
CA ASN A 45 -9.84 7.36 -7.13
C ASN A 45 -10.72 7.89 -8.28
N LEU A 46 -11.71 7.12 -8.70
CA LEU A 46 -12.67 7.54 -9.73
C LEU A 46 -13.39 8.85 -9.40
N SER A 47 -13.72 9.10 -8.12
CA SER A 47 -14.33 10.36 -7.72
C SER A 47 -13.40 11.56 -7.95
N VAL A 48 -12.09 11.37 -7.86
CA VAL A 48 -11.09 12.41 -8.10
C VAL A 48 -10.80 12.53 -9.60
N THR A 49 -10.50 11.42 -10.27
CA THR A 49 -10.08 11.43 -11.68
C THR A 49 -11.18 11.83 -12.65
N ARG A 50 -12.47 11.73 -12.26
CA ARG A 50 -13.60 12.28 -13.03
C ARG A 50 -13.62 13.80 -13.11
N HIS A 51 -12.94 14.50 -12.20
CA HIS A 51 -12.86 15.96 -12.18
C HIS A 51 -11.61 16.49 -12.88
N LEU A 52 -10.79 15.61 -13.47
CA LEU A 52 -9.62 16.04 -14.23
C LEU A 52 -10.05 16.81 -15.49
N PRO A 53 -9.29 17.86 -15.86
CA PRO A 53 -9.44 18.52 -17.15
C PRO A 53 -9.38 17.51 -18.32
N PRO A 54 -10.13 17.74 -19.42
CA PRO A 54 -10.17 16.81 -20.56
C PRO A 54 -8.81 16.53 -21.22
N ASP A 55 -7.86 17.46 -21.09
CA ASP A 55 -6.51 17.39 -21.62
C ASP A 55 -5.53 16.60 -20.74
N ILE A 56 -5.95 16.16 -19.54
CA ILE A 56 -5.15 15.31 -18.66
C ILE A 56 -5.61 13.85 -18.78
N PRO A 57 -4.81 12.97 -19.40
CA PRO A 57 -5.14 11.55 -19.47
C PRO A 57 -5.13 10.91 -18.08
N ARG A 58 -6.21 10.19 -17.74
CA ARG A 58 -6.40 9.59 -16.40
C ARG A 58 -5.35 8.52 -16.08
N ASP A 59 -4.97 7.74 -17.09
CA ASP A 59 -3.92 6.72 -17.04
C ASP A 59 -2.57 7.34 -16.71
N GLN A 60 -2.18 8.44 -17.37
CA GLN A 60 -0.92 9.14 -17.09
C GLN A 60 -0.92 9.78 -15.70
N TRP A 61 -2.06 10.35 -15.29
CA TRP A 61 -2.25 10.87 -13.94
C TRP A 61 -2.08 9.76 -12.88
N ALA A 62 -2.75 8.63 -13.05
CA ALA A 62 -2.64 7.49 -12.15
C ALA A 62 -1.20 6.95 -12.11
N ALA A 63 -0.57 6.77 -13.27
CA ALA A 63 0.80 6.30 -13.41
C ALA A 63 1.79 7.17 -12.63
N HIS A 64 1.68 8.50 -12.73
CA HIS A 64 2.52 9.42 -11.99
C HIS A 64 2.43 9.21 -10.48
N TRP A 65 1.22 9.20 -9.92
CA TRP A 65 1.02 9.10 -8.48
C TRP A 65 1.35 7.72 -7.92
N ILE A 66 1.03 6.66 -8.66
CA ILE A 66 1.39 5.29 -8.31
C ILE A 66 2.91 5.13 -8.30
N GLN A 67 3.62 5.58 -9.35
CA GLN A 67 5.08 5.48 -9.43
C GLN A 67 5.75 6.28 -8.30
N ARG A 68 5.30 7.51 -8.04
CA ARG A 68 5.83 8.35 -6.96
C ARG A 68 5.64 7.68 -5.60
N GLY A 69 4.46 7.16 -5.32
CA GLY A 69 4.16 6.52 -4.04
C GLY A 69 4.88 5.19 -3.86
N PHE A 70 4.97 4.36 -4.90
CA PHE A 70 5.74 3.12 -4.82
C PHE A 70 7.24 3.35 -4.67
N ASN A 71 7.81 4.43 -5.23
CA ASN A 71 9.19 4.80 -4.94
C ASN A 71 9.40 5.10 -3.45
N ALA A 72 8.46 5.80 -2.82
CA ALA A 72 8.50 6.08 -1.39
C ALA A 72 8.27 4.82 -0.54
N PHE A 73 7.33 3.97 -0.96
CA PHE A 73 7.04 2.69 -0.31
C PHE A 73 8.27 1.78 -0.33
N GLU A 74 8.89 1.60 -1.49
CA GLU A 74 10.10 0.78 -1.70
C GLU A 74 11.26 1.23 -0.80
N ALA A 75 11.50 2.53 -0.73
CA ALA A 75 12.58 3.09 0.09
C ALA A 75 12.40 2.80 1.59
N GLU A 76 11.15 2.65 2.05
CA GLU A 76 10.86 2.24 3.42
C GLU A 76 10.86 0.72 3.58
N LEU A 77 10.32 0.01 2.59
CA LEU A 77 10.22 -1.45 2.56
C LEU A 77 11.59 -2.12 2.69
N GLN A 78 12.59 -1.65 1.93
CA GLN A 78 13.96 -2.19 1.93
C GLN A 78 14.64 -2.19 3.32
N LYS A 79 14.15 -1.37 4.26
CA LYS A 79 14.71 -1.27 5.60
C LYS A 79 14.16 -2.33 6.56
N VAL A 80 12.99 -2.91 6.25
CA VAL A 80 12.19 -3.67 7.22
C VAL A 80 11.53 -4.93 6.68
N SER A 81 11.52 -5.16 5.37
CA SER A 81 10.88 -6.32 4.77
C SER A 81 11.65 -7.61 5.08
N GLY A 82 10.91 -8.70 5.22
CA GLY A 82 11.42 -10.08 5.25
C GLY A 82 10.65 -10.89 4.21
N ASN A 83 9.98 -11.95 4.66
CA ASN A 83 9.02 -12.68 3.81
C ASN A 83 7.77 -11.84 3.45
N TYR A 84 7.48 -10.77 4.19
CA TYR A 84 6.36 -9.85 3.94
C TYR A 84 6.81 -8.38 4.08
N CYS A 85 5.85 -7.44 4.08
CA CYS A 85 6.16 -6.01 4.10
C CYS A 85 6.95 -5.57 5.34
N VAL A 86 6.73 -6.22 6.49
CA VAL A 86 7.42 -5.91 7.74
C VAL A 86 7.80 -7.22 8.43
N GLY A 87 9.04 -7.65 8.24
CA GLY A 87 9.53 -8.95 8.72
C GLY A 87 8.83 -10.13 8.04
N ASP A 88 8.55 -11.17 8.83
CA ASP A 88 8.14 -12.48 8.32
C ASP A 88 6.67 -12.83 8.62
N GLU A 89 5.88 -11.86 9.06
CA GLU A 89 4.44 -12.01 9.30
C GLU A 89 3.62 -11.07 8.42
N LEU A 90 2.41 -11.51 8.06
CA LEU A 90 1.44 -10.68 7.34
C LEU A 90 1.06 -9.47 8.21
N SER A 91 0.94 -8.29 7.59
CA SER A 91 0.59 -7.05 8.29
C SER A 91 -0.45 -6.22 7.55
N MET A 92 -0.97 -5.17 8.20
CA MET A 92 -1.83 -4.18 7.52
C MET A 92 -1.18 -3.56 6.27
N ALA A 93 0.15 -3.49 6.21
CA ALA A 93 0.87 -2.99 5.04
C ALA A 93 0.67 -3.92 3.83
N ASN A 94 0.70 -5.24 4.02
CA ASN A 94 0.41 -6.22 2.97
C ASN A 94 -1.02 -6.09 2.45
N ILE A 95 -1.99 -5.92 3.36
CA ILE A 95 -3.42 -5.77 3.01
C ILE A 95 -3.65 -4.51 2.16
N CYS A 96 -2.88 -3.45 2.38
CA CYS A 96 -2.93 -2.25 1.54
C CYS A 96 -2.20 -2.45 0.20
N LEU A 97 -1.09 -3.21 0.20
CA LEU A 97 -0.21 -3.37 -0.96
C LEU A 97 -0.86 -4.17 -2.08
N VAL A 98 -1.44 -5.34 -1.77
CA VAL A 98 -2.03 -6.25 -2.77
C VAL A 98 -3.05 -5.56 -3.69
N PRO A 99 -4.10 -4.86 -3.18
CA PRO A 99 -5.04 -4.17 -4.07
C PRO A 99 -4.41 -2.99 -4.82
N GLN A 100 -3.38 -2.36 -4.26
CA GLN A 100 -2.69 -1.25 -4.91
C GLN A 100 -1.79 -1.73 -6.07
N VAL A 101 -1.17 -2.90 -5.94
CA VAL A 101 -0.44 -3.54 -7.03
C VAL A 101 -1.38 -3.99 -8.13
N TYR A 102 -2.53 -4.59 -7.79
CA TYR A 102 -3.57 -4.89 -8.77
C TYR A 102 -3.99 -3.64 -9.57
N ASN A 103 -4.24 -2.51 -8.90
CA ASN A 103 -4.58 -1.26 -9.59
C ASN A 103 -3.45 -0.81 -10.53
N ALA A 104 -2.19 -0.96 -10.13
CA ALA A 104 -1.07 -0.59 -10.98
C ALA A 104 -0.98 -1.43 -12.25
N HIS A 105 -1.22 -2.75 -12.15
CA HIS A 105 -1.30 -3.63 -13.32
C HIS A 105 -2.49 -3.27 -14.22
N ARG A 106 -3.65 -2.93 -13.65
CA ARG A 106 -4.84 -2.55 -14.43
C ARG A 106 -4.63 -1.30 -15.26
N GLU A 107 -3.89 -0.32 -14.77
CA GLU A 107 -3.55 0.91 -15.50
C GLU A 107 -2.35 0.70 -16.46
N GLU A 108 -1.98 -0.55 -16.74
CA GLU A 108 -0.85 -0.95 -17.60
C GLU A 108 0.49 -0.30 -17.20
N ILE A 109 0.62 0.07 -15.93
CA ILE A 109 1.85 0.68 -15.43
C ILE A 109 2.86 -0.46 -15.31
N PHE A 110 3.79 -0.52 -16.27
CA PHE A 110 4.89 -1.46 -16.23
C PHE A 110 5.85 -1.06 -15.11
N LEU A 111 5.59 -1.57 -13.92
CA LEU A 111 6.47 -1.43 -12.78
C LEU A 111 7.46 -2.59 -12.82
N ARG A 112 8.63 -2.38 -13.45
CA ARG A 112 9.81 -3.29 -13.35
C ARG A 112 10.14 -3.75 -11.92
N ARG A 113 9.55 -3.12 -10.90
CA ARG A 113 9.84 -3.26 -9.48
C ARG A 113 8.78 -4.03 -8.69
N VAL A 114 7.53 -4.14 -9.18
CA VAL A 114 6.52 -4.94 -8.48
C VAL A 114 6.88 -6.41 -8.55
N ASP A 115 7.42 -6.86 -9.69
CA ASP A 115 7.93 -8.22 -9.88
C ASP A 115 9.13 -8.56 -8.96
N ALA A 116 9.73 -7.57 -8.29
CA ALA A 116 10.82 -7.78 -7.33
C ALA A 116 10.34 -8.08 -5.91
N TRP A 117 9.04 -7.89 -5.62
CA TRP A 117 8.46 -8.20 -4.33
C TRP A 117 7.95 -9.64 -4.33
N ASN A 118 8.75 -10.56 -3.78
CA ASN A 118 8.46 -12.01 -3.76
C ASN A 118 7.17 -12.42 -3.01
N PHE A 119 6.41 -11.46 -2.47
CA PHE A 119 5.22 -11.68 -1.65
C PHE A 119 3.97 -10.96 -2.18
N VAL A 120 4.01 -10.47 -3.42
CA VAL A 120 2.86 -9.84 -4.10
C VAL A 120 2.54 -10.56 -5.40
#